data_AF-A0AAV9M6W7-F1
#
_entry.id   AF-A0AAV9M6W7-F1
#
_cell.length_a   1.000
_cell.length_b   1.000
_cell.length_c   1.000
_cell.angle_alpha   90.00
_cell.angle_beta   90.00
_cell.angle_gamma   90.00
#
_symmetry.space_group_name_H-M   'P 1'
#
loop_
_entity.id
_entity.type
_entity.pdbx_description
1 polymer ?
#
loop_
_entity_poly.entity_id
_entity_poly.type
_entity_poly.pdbx_seq_one_letter_code
_entity_poly.pdbx_strand_id
1 'polypeptide(L)'
;MPIHTMSAISPPNTTIKYIESIIADFFWGRDQGKRKYHWASMKTMSLPYAEGGLGIRRLTDICTALQYKQWWNFRARTSLWGQFLKAKYCQRANPVAKKIHTGQSLMWRYMMKNKSIVEENITWKINSGNCSFWWDDWLGKGALAYYTTNISNLNNATIAHFLINGKWNYRKLRNQFPPQLITHILSTKFQYQQE
;
A
#
# COMPACT_ATOMS: atom_id res chain seq x y z
N MET A 1 4.71 20.31 -12.95
CA MET A 1 3.97 19.57 -11.90
C MET A 1 4.88 19.31 -10.71
N PRO A 2 4.57 19.82 -9.51
CA PRO A 2 5.46 19.68 -8.35
C PRO A 2 5.31 18.30 -7.68
N ILE A 3 5.67 17.23 -8.40
CA ILE A 3 5.48 15.83 -7.99
C ILE A 3 6.16 15.53 -6.64
N HIS A 4 7.33 16.11 -6.40
CA HIS A 4 8.08 15.90 -5.16
C HIS A 4 7.35 16.44 -3.92
N THR A 5 6.75 17.63 -4.02
CA THR A 5 6.02 18.22 -2.89
C THR A 5 4.69 17.51 -2.66
N MET A 6 4.00 17.11 -3.74
CA MET A 6 2.76 16.33 -3.64
C MET A 6 3.01 14.96 -3.01
N SER A 7 4.11 14.31 -3.36
CA SER A 7 4.57 13.09 -2.69
C SER A 7 4.82 13.36 -1.21
N ALA A 8 5.69 14.32 -0.86
CA ALA A 8 6.11 14.53 0.52
C ALA A 8 4.96 14.94 1.46
N ILE A 9 4.05 15.80 1.00
CA ILE A 9 3.07 16.46 1.87
C ILE A 9 1.68 15.82 1.77
N SER A 10 1.37 15.12 0.67
CA SER A 10 0.01 14.64 0.35
C SER A 10 -1.03 15.76 0.57
N PRO A 11 -1.17 16.70 -0.38
CA PRO A 11 -1.95 17.92 -0.18
C PRO A 11 -3.40 17.62 0.20
N PRO A 12 -4.05 18.49 1.01
CA PRO A 12 -5.48 18.38 1.26
C PRO A 12 -6.28 18.38 -0.03
N ASN A 13 -7.42 17.70 -0.02
CA ASN A 13 -8.33 17.63 -1.18
C ASN A 13 -8.79 19.02 -1.65
N THR A 14 -8.90 19.98 -0.74
CA THR A 14 -9.24 21.37 -1.07
C THR A 14 -8.17 22.01 -1.95
N THR A 15 -6.89 21.84 -1.59
CA THR A 15 -5.75 22.33 -2.39
C THR A 15 -5.69 21.62 -3.73
N ILE A 16 -5.92 20.30 -3.78
CA ILE A 16 -5.96 19.55 -5.05
C ILE A 16 -7.05 20.12 -5.96
N LYS A 17 -8.28 20.29 -5.44
CA LYS A 17 -9.41 20.86 -6.21
C LYS A 17 -9.13 22.28 -6.70
N TYR A 18 -8.46 23.09 -5.89
CA TYR A 18 -8.06 24.44 -6.29
C TYR A 18 -7.03 24.43 -7.43
N ILE A 19 -6.04 23.53 -7.39
CA ILE A 19 -5.10 23.38 -8.50
C ILE A 19 -5.83 22.84 -9.74
N GLU A 20 -6.73 21.87 -9.59
CA GLU A 20 -7.55 21.36 -10.68
C GLU A 20 -8.45 22.44 -11.29
N SER A 21 -8.95 23.39 -10.50
CA SER A 21 -9.72 24.52 -11.05
C SER A 21 -8.84 25.47 -11.85
N ILE A 22 -7.61 25.76 -11.41
CA ILE A 22 -6.66 26.56 -12.21
C ILE A 22 -6.32 25.85 -13.52
N ILE A 23 -6.16 24.53 -13.49
CA ILE A 23 -5.95 23.73 -14.72
C ILE A 23 -7.20 23.79 -15.61
N ALA A 24 -8.40 23.72 -15.05
CA ALA A 24 -9.63 23.85 -15.82
C ALA A 24 -9.78 25.26 -16.43
N ASP A 25 -9.37 26.31 -15.72
CA ASP A 25 -9.41 27.70 -16.19
C ASP A 25 -8.49 27.92 -17.40
N PHE A 26 -7.39 27.16 -17.52
CA PHE A 26 -6.57 27.19 -18.73
C PHE A 26 -7.38 26.81 -19.98
N PHE A 27 -8.20 25.76 -19.88
CA PHE A 27 -9.03 25.27 -20.99
C PHE A 27 -10.30 26.11 -21.20
N TRP A 28 -11.04 26.37 -20.11
CA TRP A 28 -12.41 26.89 -20.18
C TRP A 28 -12.63 28.19 -19.40
N GLY A 29 -11.55 28.85 -18.96
CA GLY A 29 -11.62 30.08 -18.18
C GLY A 29 -11.92 31.30 -19.05
N ARG A 30 -11.10 32.35 -18.93
CA ARG A 30 -11.26 33.58 -19.71
C ARG A 30 -10.05 33.83 -20.58
N ASP A 31 -10.29 34.42 -21.74
CA ASP A 31 -9.26 34.94 -22.63
C ASP A 31 -9.69 36.34 -23.10
N GLN A 32 -8.80 37.32 -22.96
CA GLN A 32 -9.06 38.73 -23.29
C GLN A 32 -10.43 39.26 -22.80
N GLY A 33 -10.82 38.90 -21.57
CA GLY A 33 -12.09 39.32 -20.95
C GLY A 33 -13.32 38.49 -21.35
N LYS A 34 -13.25 37.65 -22.40
CA LYS A 34 -14.34 36.76 -22.83
C LYS A 34 -14.21 35.38 -22.17
N ARG A 35 -15.35 34.76 -21.82
CA ARG A 35 -15.37 33.37 -21.34
C ARG A 35 -15.15 32.42 -22.51
N LYS A 36 -14.25 31.46 -22.35
CA LYS A 36 -14.08 30.34 -23.29
C LYS A 36 -15.28 29.41 -23.18
N TYR A 37 -15.62 28.72 -24.27
CA TYR A 37 -16.65 27.67 -24.24
C TYR A 37 -16.16 26.48 -23.41
N HIS A 38 -17.02 25.97 -22.53
CA HIS A 38 -16.74 24.79 -21.73
C HIS A 38 -17.17 23.53 -22.50
N TRP A 39 -16.26 22.99 -23.32
CA TRP A 39 -16.58 21.89 -24.24
C TRP A 39 -16.69 20.52 -23.55
N ALA A 40 -15.93 20.29 -22.49
CA ALA A 40 -15.93 19.02 -21.77
C ALA A 40 -15.53 19.19 -20.30
N SER A 41 -16.07 18.35 -19.42
CA SER A 41 -15.66 18.36 -18.01
C SER A 41 -14.21 17.87 -17.84
N MET A 42 -13.52 18.33 -16.80
CA MET A 42 -12.19 17.78 -16.44
C MET A 42 -12.22 16.25 -16.24
N LYS A 43 -13.34 15.69 -15.78
CA LYS A 43 -13.53 14.25 -15.65
C LYS A 43 -13.53 13.56 -17.03
N THR A 44 -14.26 14.11 -17.99
CA THR A 44 -14.31 13.61 -19.38
C THR A 44 -12.94 13.71 -20.04
N MET A 45 -12.26 14.84 -19.90
CA MET A 45 -10.90 15.03 -20.44
C MET A 45 -9.89 14.05 -19.86
N SER A 46 -10.11 13.59 -18.61
CA SER A 46 -9.20 12.68 -17.93
C SER A 46 -9.30 11.22 -18.34
N LEU A 47 -10.32 10.86 -19.12
CA LEU A 47 -10.46 9.51 -19.65
C LEU A 47 -9.34 9.20 -20.66
N PRO A 48 -8.98 7.92 -20.84
CA PRO A 48 -8.09 7.50 -21.91
C PRO A 48 -8.58 7.93 -23.29
N TYR A 49 -7.66 8.09 -24.25
CA TYR A 49 -8.01 8.38 -25.65
C TYR A 49 -8.98 7.36 -26.25
N ALA A 50 -8.81 6.07 -25.91
CA ALA A 50 -9.70 4.99 -26.34
C ALA A 50 -11.15 5.15 -25.83
N GLU A 51 -11.36 5.90 -24.75
CA GLU A 51 -12.67 6.19 -24.16
C GLU A 51 -13.17 7.60 -24.52
N GLY A 52 -12.56 8.25 -25.52
CA GLY A 52 -12.95 9.59 -25.98
C GLY A 52 -12.46 10.74 -25.10
N GLY A 53 -11.52 10.49 -24.18
CA GLY A 53 -10.85 11.54 -23.40
C GLY A 53 -9.55 12.03 -24.03
N LEU A 54 -8.86 12.91 -23.31
CA LEU A 54 -7.55 13.48 -23.71
C LEU A 54 -6.38 12.85 -22.93
N GLY A 55 -6.66 11.89 -22.04
CA GLY A 55 -5.65 11.23 -21.21
C GLY A 55 -5.03 12.12 -20.12
N ILE A 56 -5.64 13.27 -19.81
CA ILE A 56 -5.12 14.19 -18.79
C ILE A 56 -5.33 13.60 -17.40
N ARG A 57 -4.25 13.25 -16.70
CA ARG A 57 -4.36 12.63 -15.36
C ARG A 57 -4.91 13.62 -14.32
N ARG A 58 -5.92 13.21 -13.56
CA ARG A 58 -6.41 13.96 -12.39
C ARG A 58 -5.35 14.00 -11.31
N LEU A 59 -5.25 15.13 -10.62
CA LEU A 59 -4.27 15.32 -9.56
C LEU A 59 -4.56 14.41 -8.37
N THR A 60 -5.83 14.13 -8.11
CA THR A 60 -6.26 13.14 -7.11
C THR A 60 -5.67 11.76 -7.37
N ASP A 61 -5.64 11.34 -8.63
CA ASP A 61 -5.20 10.01 -9.04
C ASP A 61 -3.67 9.92 -8.93
N ILE A 62 -2.97 10.99 -9.32
CA ILE A 62 -1.52 11.13 -9.14
C ILE A 62 -1.15 11.05 -7.66
N CYS A 63 -1.81 11.81 -6.80
CA CYS A 63 -1.57 11.78 -5.35
C CYS A 63 -1.80 10.38 -4.77
N THR A 64 -2.87 9.72 -5.19
CA THR A 64 -3.24 8.37 -4.72
C THR A 64 -2.19 7.35 -5.15
N ALA A 65 -1.73 7.40 -6.40
CA ALA A 65 -0.65 6.55 -6.90
C ALA A 65 0.68 6.79 -6.16
N LEU A 66 1.00 8.04 -5.83
CA LEU A 66 2.18 8.38 -5.02
C LEU A 66 2.07 7.81 -3.60
N GLN A 67 0.89 7.83 -2.99
CA GLN A 67 0.64 7.23 -1.68
C GLN A 67 0.81 5.70 -1.73
N TYR A 68 0.35 5.04 -2.79
CA TYR A 68 0.60 3.61 -3.00
C TYR A 68 2.10 3.30 -3.11
N LYS A 69 2.82 4.09 -3.92
CA LYS A 69 4.28 3.97 -4.05
C LYS A 69 5.02 4.18 -2.73
N GLN A 70 4.57 5.13 -1.92
CA GLN A 70 5.13 5.38 -0.59
C GLN A 70 4.92 4.20 0.35
N TRP A 71 3.70 3.65 0.38
CA TRP A 71 3.41 2.46 1.18
C TRP A 71 4.29 1.29 0.76
N TRP A 72 4.40 1.02 -0.55
CA TRP A 72 5.28 -0.02 -1.08
C TRP A 72 6.73 0.21 -0.66
N ASN A 73 7.27 1.43 -0.83
CA ASN A 73 8.63 1.74 -0.42
C ASN A 73 8.84 1.57 1.08
N PHE A 74 7.85 1.94 1.90
CA PHE A 74 7.88 1.74 3.35
C PHE A 74 7.94 0.26 3.74
N ARG A 75 7.23 -0.61 3.01
CA ARG A 75 7.18 -2.05 3.25
C ARG A 75 8.41 -2.78 2.72
N ALA A 76 8.79 -2.54 1.47
CA ALA A 76 9.74 -3.36 0.72
C ALA A 76 11.19 -2.87 0.79
N ARG A 77 11.42 -1.56 1.03
CA ARG A 77 12.77 -0.99 1.00
C ARG A 77 13.28 -0.64 2.39
N THR A 78 14.53 -1.02 2.66
CA THR A 78 15.27 -0.54 3.82
C THR A 78 15.74 0.89 3.56
N SER A 79 15.06 1.87 4.13
CA SER A 79 15.43 3.29 4.04
C SER A 79 15.36 3.96 5.40
N LEU A 80 16.14 5.01 5.62
CA LEU A 80 16.12 5.79 6.87
C LEU A 80 14.70 6.32 7.16
N TRP A 81 14.02 6.82 6.14
CA TRP A 81 12.63 7.26 6.24
C TRP A 81 11.69 6.12 6.67
N GLY A 82 11.82 4.93 6.08
CA GLY A 82 10.99 3.78 6.46
C GLY A 82 11.26 3.29 7.88
N GLN A 83 12.54 3.25 8.29
CA GLN A 83 12.93 2.91 9.66
C GLN A 83 12.37 3.92 10.67
N PHE A 84 12.48 5.23 10.38
CA PHE A 84 11.89 6.27 11.20
C PHE A 84 10.37 6.12 11.33
N LEU A 85 9.65 5.90 10.23
CA LEU A 85 8.19 5.69 10.28
C LEU A 85 7.82 4.44 11.08
N LYS A 86 8.57 3.36 10.94
CA LYS A 86 8.35 2.12 11.69
C LYS A 86 8.56 2.36 13.19
N ALA A 87 9.64 3.05 13.55
CA ALA A 87 9.95 3.42 14.93
C ALA A 87 8.96 4.44 15.52
N LYS A 88 8.39 5.32 14.71
CA LYS A 88 7.42 6.34 15.18
C LYS A 88 6.00 5.78 15.31
N TYR A 89 5.54 4.99 14.34
CA TYR A 89 4.13 4.60 14.22
C TYR A 89 3.86 3.12 14.52
N CYS A 90 4.85 2.24 14.32
CA CYS A 90 4.68 0.79 14.32
C CYS A 90 5.53 0.07 15.39
N GLN A 91 5.80 0.72 16.53
CA GLN A 91 6.65 0.16 17.60
C GLN A 91 6.18 -1.21 18.12
N ARG A 92 4.86 -1.39 18.26
CA ARG A 92 4.24 -2.56 18.90
C ARG A 92 3.35 -3.37 17.96
N ALA A 93 3.31 -3.02 16.68
CA ALA A 93 2.37 -3.63 15.73
C ALA A 93 2.99 -3.74 14.35
N ASN A 94 2.68 -4.83 13.64
CA ASN A 94 2.96 -4.91 12.22
C ASN A 94 2.27 -3.74 11.49
N PRO A 95 2.93 -3.08 10.52
CA PRO A 95 2.30 -2.04 9.72
C PRO A 95 0.93 -2.43 9.11
N VAL A 96 0.76 -3.68 8.68
CA VAL A 96 -0.50 -4.20 8.12
C VAL A 96 -1.60 -4.29 9.19
N ALA A 97 -1.25 -4.55 10.44
CA ALA A 97 -2.18 -4.59 11.56
C ALA A 97 -2.47 -3.20 12.16
N LYS A 98 -1.62 -2.20 11.87
CA LYS A 98 -1.70 -0.88 12.51
C LYS A 98 -3.03 -0.19 12.19
N LYS A 99 -3.65 0.39 13.21
CA LYS A 99 -4.82 1.27 13.09
C LYS A 99 -4.40 2.75 13.13
N ILE A 100 -5.19 3.61 12.50
CA ILE A 100 -5.00 5.06 12.54
C ILE A 100 -5.40 5.56 13.94
N HIS A 101 -4.62 6.50 14.48
CA HIS A 101 -4.91 7.17 15.75
C HIS A 101 -4.96 8.69 15.54
N THR A 102 -5.58 9.41 16.48
CA THR A 102 -5.59 10.87 16.51
C THR A 102 -4.17 11.43 16.67
N GLY A 103 -3.93 12.65 16.16
CA GLY A 103 -2.61 13.31 16.24
C GLY A 103 -1.53 12.77 15.30
N GLN A 104 -1.83 11.78 14.45
CA GLN A 104 -0.88 11.30 13.44
C GLN A 104 -0.71 12.30 12.29
N SER A 105 0.48 12.30 11.67
CA SER A 105 0.81 13.21 10.57
C SER A 105 -0.12 12.98 9.38
N LEU A 106 -0.41 14.04 8.62
CA LEU A 106 -1.26 13.98 7.42
C LEU A 106 -0.78 12.93 6.43
N MET A 107 0.52 12.95 6.10
CA MET A 107 1.15 11.98 5.21
C MET A 107 0.92 10.53 5.67
N TRP A 108 1.11 10.23 6.97
CA TRP A 108 0.88 8.89 7.51
C TRP A 108 -0.60 8.49 7.40
N ARG A 109 -1.54 9.39 7.72
CA ARG A 109 -2.98 9.09 7.61
C ARG A 109 -3.40 8.80 6.18
N TYR A 110 -2.91 9.56 5.20
CA TYR A 110 -3.20 9.31 3.79
C TYR A 110 -2.62 7.99 3.32
N MET A 111 -1.38 7.67 3.69
CA MET A 111 -0.76 6.39 3.37
C MET A 111 -1.56 5.21 3.98
N MET A 112 -1.98 5.34 5.24
CA MET A 112 -2.79 4.34 5.94
C MET A 112 -4.20 4.17 5.36
N LYS A 113 -4.83 5.25 4.87
CA LYS A 113 -6.16 5.21 4.24
C LYS A 113 -6.19 4.23 3.05
N ASN A 114 -5.09 4.19 2.32
CA ASN A 114 -4.94 3.42 1.09
C ASN A 114 -4.28 2.05 1.31
N LYS A 115 -3.88 1.74 2.55
CA LYS A 115 -3.14 0.53 2.91
C LYS A 115 -3.82 -0.75 2.44
N SER A 116 -5.12 -0.92 2.71
CA SER A 116 -5.83 -2.18 2.41
C SER A 116 -5.77 -2.49 0.92
N ILE A 117 -6.05 -1.50 0.08
CA ILE A 117 -5.99 -1.61 -1.38
C ILE A 117 -4.58 -2.02 -1.82
N VAL A 118 -3.54 -1.42 -1.25
CA VAL A 118 -2.16 -1.70 -1.64
C VAL A 118 -1.75 -3.11 -1.19
N GLU A 119 -2.05 -3.50 0.05
CA GLU A 119 -1.68 -4.82 0.59
C GLU A 119 -2.40 -5.97 -0.15
N GLU A 120 -3.64 -5.77 -0.61
CA GLU A 120 -4.35 -6.74 -1.47
C GLU A 120 -3.65 -6.96 -2.83
N ASN A 121 -2.83 -6.00 -3.27
CA ASN A 121 -2.09 -6.05 -4.52
C ASN A 121 -0.59 -6.33 -4.33
N ILE A 122 -0.15 -6.67 -3.11
CA ILE A 122 1.23 -7.05 -2.81
C ILE A 122 1.30 -8.55 -2.58
N THR A 123 2.25 -9.21 -3.23
CA THR A 123 2.64 -10.59 -2.92
C THR A 123 4.11 -10.67 -2.56
N TRP A 124 4.43 -11.49 -1.56
CA TRP A 124 5.77 -11.64 -1.02
C TRP A 124 6.38 -12.98 -1.42
N LYS A 125 7.61 -12.95 -1.92
CA LYS A 125 8.38 -14.17 -2.20
C LYS A 125 9.20 -14.58 -0.99
N ILE A 126 9.13 -15.86 -0.62
CA ILE A 126 9.91 -16.42 0.49
C ILE A 126 11.33 -16.68 0.00
N ASN A 127 12.21 -15.69 0.14
CA ASN A 127 13.64 -15.85 -0.15
C ASN A 127 14.45 -16.00 1.15
N SER A 128 14.58 -14.92 1.92
CA SER A 128 15.32 -14.90 3.20
C SER A 128 14.46 -15.22 4.43
N GLY A 129 13.13 -15.29 4.26
CA GLY A 129 12.18 -15.55 5.35
C GLY A 129 11.93 -14.35 6.28
N ASN A 130 12.38 -13.15 5.92
CA ASN A 130 12.18 -11.91 6.70
C ASN A 130 10.76 -11.35 6.66
N CYS A 131 9.93 -11.79 5.70
CA CYS A 131 8.52 -11.42 5.64
C CYS A 131 7.77 -11.99 6.85
N SER A 132 6.75 -11.24 7.26
CA SER A 132 5.87 -11.60 8.36
C SER A 132 5.02 -12.81 7.99
N PHE A 133 5.05 -13.82 8.84
CA PHE A 133 4.32 -15.04 8.59
C PHE A 133 2.79 -14.83 8.55
N TRP A 134 2.27 -13.95 9.40
CA TRP A 134 0.82 -13.69 9.50
C TRP A 134 0.31 -12.61 8.56
N TRP A 135 1.10 -11.56 8.37
CA TRP A 135 0.62 -10.29 7.80
C TRP A 135 1.01 -10.08 6.34
N ASP A 136 1.99 -10.82 5.83
CA ASP A 136 2.40 -10.73 4.43
C ASP A 136 1.73 -11.82 3.61
N ASP A 137 1.23 -11.48 2.42
CA ASP A 137 0.69 -12.46 1.48
C ASP A 137 1.81 -13.16 0.71
N TRP A 138 2.34 -14.22 1.31
CA TRP A 138 3.33 -15.09 0.68
C TRP A 138 2.73 -16.33 0.03
N LEU A 139 1.42 -16.57 0.21
CA LEU A 139 0.68 -17.67 -0.42
C LEU A 139 0.00 -17.26 -1.73
N GLY A 140 -0.08 -15.97 -2.03
CA GLY A 140 -0.84 -15.41 -3.14
C GLY A 140 -2.36 -15.53 -2.95
N LYS A 141 -2.81 -15.67 -1.69
CA LYS A 141 -4.22 -15.83 -1.32
C LYS A 141 -4.64 -14.80 -0.27
N GLY A 142 -3.85 -13.75 -0.07
CA GLY A 142 -4.00 -12.82 1.04
C GLY A 142 -3.30 -13.28 2.32
N ALA A 143 -3.18 -12.35 3.27
CA ALA A 143 -2.49 -12.58 4.54
C ALA A 143 -3.21 -13.64 5.40
N LEU A 144 -2.45 -14.55 5.99
CA LEU A 144 -2.96 -15.61 6.87
C LEU A 144 -3.74 -15.07 8.08
N ALA A 145 -3.44 -13.85 8.52
CA ALA A 145 -4.12 -13.18 9.61
C ALA A 145 -5.63 -13.03 9.38
N TYR A 146 -6.10 -12.99 8.12
CA TYR A 146 -7.53 -12.88 7.79
C TYR A 146 -8.26 -14.22 7.84
N TYR A 147 -7.54 -15.34 7.83
CA TYR A 147 -8.11 -16.69 7.81
C TYR A 147 -8.12 -17.37 9.18
N THR A 148 -7.43 -16.80 10.16
CA THR A 148 -7.39 -17.35 11.53
C THR A 148 -8.46 -16.72 12.40
N THR A 149 -9.18 -17.55 13.15
CA THR A 149 -10.10 -17.11 14.20
C THR A 149 -9.37 -16.83 15.51
N ASN A 150 -8.14 -17.31 15.66
CA ASN A 150 -7.39 -17.20 16.91
C ASN A 150 -6.45 -15.99 16.90
N ILE A 151 -7.00 -14.85 17.34
CA ILE A 151 -6.30 -13.55 17.41
C ILE A 151 -5.08 -13.60 18.34
N SER A 152 -5.09 -14.46 19.37
CA SER A 152 -3.97 -14.57 20.31
C SER A 152 -2.65 -15.05 19.67
N ASN A 153 -2.73 -15.75 18.53
CA ASN A 153 -1.58 -16.25 17.79
C ASN A 153 -0.98 -15.20 16.83
N LEU A 154 -1.67 -14.08 16.59
CA LEU A 154 -1.24 -13.04 15.67
C LEU A 154 -0.09 -12.22 16.26
N ASN A 155 1.12 -12.71 16.04
CA ASN A 155 2.35 -12.05 16.48
C ASN A 155 3.13 -11.46 15.29
N ASN A 156 4.28 -10.86 15.57
CA ASN A 156 5.19 -10.33 14.55
C ASN A 156 6.22 -11.38 14.10
N ALA A 157 5.93 -12.68 14.22
CA ALA A 157 6.85 -13.72 13.78
C ALA A 157 7.10 -13.64 12.28
N THR A 158 8.35 -13.90 11.90
CA THR A 158 8.79 -14.01 10.52
C THR A 158 8.67 -15.45 10.03
N ILE A 159 8.67 -15.66 8.72
CA ILE A 159 8.66 -17.00 8.14
C ILE A 159 9.87 -17.81 8.61
N ALA A 160 11.05 -17.18 8.73
CA ALA A 160 12.27 -17.83 9.22
C ALA A 160 12.08 -18.52 10.59
N HIS A 161 11.22 -17.99 11.47
CA HIS A 161 10.91 -18.63 12.75
C HIS A 161 10.28 -20.03 12.60
N PHE A 162 9.54 -20.26 11.52
CA PHE A 162 8.85 -21.51 11.21
C PHE A 162 9.66 -22.45 10.30
N LEU A 163 10.89 -22.06 9.93
CA LEU A 163 11.79 -22.86 9.11
C LEU A 163 12.89 -23.48 9.98
N ILE A 164 13.27 -24.73 9.65
CA ILE A 164 14.47 -25.41 10.14
C ILE A 164 15.19 -25.99 8.91
N ASN A 165 16.46 -25.62 8.70
CA ASN A 165 17.27 -26.06 7.57
C ASN A 165 16.57 -25.89 6.20
N GLY A 166 15.93 -24.74 6.00
CA GLY A 166 15.18 -24.43 4.78
C GLY A 166 13.87 -25.20 4.58
N LYS A 167 13.43 -26.00 5.56
CA LYS A 167 12.16 -26.75 5.51
C LYS A 167 11.20 -26.28 6.58
N TRP A 168 9.90 -26.40 6.32
CA TRP A 168 8.86 -26.07 7.30
C TRP A 168 8.94 -26.96 8.54
N ASN A 169 8.92 -26.31 9.72
CA ASN A 169 8.79 -27.01 10.99
C ASN A 169 7.32 -27.34 11.27
N TYR A 170 6.94 -28.57 10.94
CA TYR A 170 5.58 -29.07 11.16
C TYR A 170 5.10 -28.95 12.62
N ARG A 171 5.98 -29.19 13.60
CA ARG A 171 5.61 -29.13 15.03
C ARG A 171 5.19 -27.71 15.44
N LYS A 172 5.93 -26.69 14.98
CA LYS A 172 5.59 -25.29 15.23
C LYS A 172 4.29 -24.88 14.55
N LEU A 173 4.07 -25.32 13.31
CA LEU A 173 2.85 -25.03 12.54
C LEU A 173 1.61 -25.70 13.17
N ARG A 174 1.73 -26.97 13.60
CA ARG A 174 0.64 -27.73 14.25
C ARG A 174 0.12 -27.05 15.52
N ASN A 175 0.99 -26.38 16.26
CA ASN A 175 0.59 -25.70 17.49
C ASN A 175 -0.22 -24.41 17.21
N GLN A 176 -0.19 -23.88 15.98
CA GLN A 176 -0.81 -22.61 15.63
C GLN A 176 -2.00 -22.73 14.67
N PHE A 177 -2.14 -23.85 13.95
CA PHE A 177 -3.15 -24.02 12.90
C PHE A 177 -3.89 -25.36 12.95
N PRO A 178 -5.13 -25.40 12.45
CA PRO A 178 -5.79 -26.65 12.13
C PRO A 178 -5.07 -27.41 11.00
N PRO A 179 -5.13 -28.76 10.98
CA PRO A 179 -4.37 -29.59 10.03
C PRO A 179 -4.60 -29.25 8.56
N GLN A 180 -5.80 -28.80 8.20
CA GLN A 180 -6.21 -28.47 6.83
C GLN A 180 -5.34 -27.35 6.23
N LEU A 181 -5.12 -26.25 6.98
CA LEU A 181 -4.30 -25.13 6.53
C LEU A 181 -2.81 -25.51 6.43
N ILE A 182 -2.33 -26.41 7.29
CA ILE A 182 -0.93 -26.84 7.30
C ILE A 182 -0.56 -27.55 6.00
N THR A 183 -1.46 -28.37 5.44
CA THR A 183 -1.19 -29.07 4.18
C THR A 183 -0.91 -28.11 3.02
N HIS A 184 -1.63 -26.99 2.96
CA HIS A 184 -1.38 -25.93 1.98
C HIS A 184 -0.06 -25.21 2.20
N ILE A 185 0.31 -24.95 3.46
CA ILE A 185 1.60 -24.34 3.80
C ILE A 185 2.78 -25.26 3.43
N LEU A 186 2.64 -26.56 3.68
CA LEU A 186 3.67 -27.55 3.36
C LEU A 186 3.87 -27.76 1.86
N SER A 187 2.82 -27.57 1.04
CA SER A 187 2.92 -27.72 -0.41
C SER A 187 3.54 -26.53 -1.12
N THR A 188 3.70 -25.39 -0.43
CA THR A 188 4.37 -24.21 -0.99
C THR A 188 5.83 -24.53 -1.31
N LYS A 189 6.19 -24.46 -2.59
CA LYS A 189 7.58 -24.56 -3.04
C LYS A 189 8.23 -23.19 -2.96
N PHE A 190 9.37 -23.09 -2.28
CA PHE A 190 10.17 -21.88 -2.19
C PHE A 190 11.67 -22.21 -2.19
N GLN A 191 12.49 -21.27 -2.63
CA GLN A 191 13.95 -21.37 -2.58
C GLN A 191 14.44 -20.51 -1.42
N TYR A 192 14.74 -21.16 -0.29
CA TYR A 192 15.27 -20.47 0.88
C TYR A 192 16.76 -20.19 0.70
N GLN A 193 17.15 -18.92 0.65
CA GLN A 193 18.55 -18.50 0.64
C GLN A 193 18.90 -18.01 2.04
N GLN A 194 19.76 -18.75 2.72
CA GLN A 194 20.34 -18.37 4.00
C GLN A 194 21.55 -17.48 3.68
N GLU A 195 21.41 -16.17 3.87
CA GLU A 195 22.55 -15.22 3.89
C GLU A 195 23.33 -15.35 5.20
#